data_AF-K6J0V4-F1
#
_entry.id   AF-K6J0V4-F1
#
_cell.length_a   1.000
_cell.length_b   1.000
_cell.length_c   1.000
_cell.angle_alpha   90.00
_cell.angle_beta   90.00
_cell.angle_gamma   90.00
#
_symmetry.space_group_name_H-M   'P 1'
#
loop_
_entity.id
_entity.type
_entity.pdbx_description
1 polymer ?
#
loop_
_entity_poly.entity_id
_entity_poly.type
_entity_poly.pdbx_seq_one_letter_code
_entity_poly.pdbx_strand_id
1 'polypeptide(L)' 'MTTAERLRQEGEIKGKIETASNMLKEGFELDVVLRITGLTEQDLKDYGVI' A
#
# COMPACT_ATOMS: atom_id res chain seq x y z
N MET A 1 20.45 -6.90 5.35
CA MET A 1 19.07 -7.39 5.55
C MET A 1 19.07 -8.90 5.45
N THR A 2 18.54 -9.58 6.46
CA THR A 2 18.37 -11.04 6.48
C THR A 2 17.15 -11.45 5.66
N THR A 3 17.06 -12.72 5.27
CA THR A 3 15.89 -13.26 4.55
C THR A 3 14.58 -13.04 5.32
N ALA A 4 14.61 -13.15 6.64
CA ALA A 4 13.43 -12.95 7.50
C ALA A 4 12.96 -11.48 7.50
N GLU A 5 13.90 -10.53 7.55
CA GLU A 5 13.58 -9.10 7.48
C GLU A 5 12.95 -8.72 6.14
N ARG A 6 13.45 -9.28 5.03
CA ARG A 6 12.90 -9.07 3.70
C ARG A 6 11.45 -9.59 3.59
N LEU A 7 11.19 -10.81 4.07
CA LEU A 7 9.85 -11.40 4.03
C LEU A 7 8.85 -10.60 4.88
N ARG A 8 9.28 -10.07 6.04
CA ARG A 8 8.44 -9.20 6.87
C ARG A 8 8.10 -7.90 6.14
N GLN A 9 9.09 -7.25 5.50
CA GLN A 9 8.87 -6.03 4.72
C GLN A 9 7.93 -6.25 3.54
N GLU A 10 8.10 -7.35 2.80
CA GLU A 10 7.22 -7.72 1.69
C GLU A 10 5.76 -7.93 2.16
N GLY A 11 5.58 -8.58 3.32
CA GLY A 11 4.25 -8.76 3.93
C GLY A 11 3.61 -7.45 4.38
N GLU A 12 4.37 -6.57 5.04
CA GLU A 12 3.90 -5.25 5.47
C GLU A 12 3.45 -4.38 4.29
N ILE A 13 4.23 -4.37 3.20
CA ILE A 13 3.87 -3.62 1.98
C ILE A 13 2.59 -4.20 1.36
N LYS A 14 2.49 -5.53 1.21
CA LYS A 14 1.30 -6.15 0.63
C LYS A 14 0.02 -5.81 1.39
N GLY A 15 0.06 -5.82 2.72
CA GLY A 15 -1.08 -5.45 3.55
C GLY A 15 -1.51 -3.99 3.39
N LYS A 16 -0.55 -3.07 3.26
CA LYS A 16 -0.83 -1.66 2.98
C LYS A 16 -1.47 -1.46 1.60
N ILE A 17 -0.99 -2.18 0.58
CA ILE A 17 -1.52 -2.13 -0.79
C ILE A 17 -2.97 -2.64 -0.83
N GLU A 18 -3.26 -3.75 -0.15
CA GLU A 18 -4.63 -4.27 -0.03
C GLU A 18 -5.55 -3.27 0.66
N THR A 19 -5.09 -2.67 1.77
CA THR A 19 -5.82 -1.61 2.49
C THR A 19 -6.12 -0.42 1.58
N ALA A 20 -5.12 0.08 0.84
CA ALA A 20 -5.29 1.19 -0.08
C ALA A 20 -6.32 0.88 -1.18
N SER A 21 -6.26 -0.32 -1.77
CA SER A 21 -7.20 -0.76 -2.81
C SER A 21 -8.64 -0.80 -2.29
N ASN A 22 -8.86 -1.32 -1.08
CA ASN A 22 -10.19 -1.39 -0.48
C ASN A 22 -10.75 0.00 -0.16
N MET A 23 -9.92 0.89 0.39
CA MET A 23 -10.33 2.28 0.64
C MET A 23 -10.73 3.02 -0.64
N LEU A 24 -9.95 2.87 -1.72
CA LEU A 24 -10.32 3.47 -3.01
C LEU A 24 -11.64 2.91 -3.56
N LYS A 25 -11.90 1.60 -3.40
CA LYS A 25 -13.19 0.98 -3.77
C LYS A 25 -14.36 1.49 -2.94
N GLU A 26 -14.12 1.86 -1.68
CA GLU A 26 -15.11 2.48 -0.79
C GLU A 26 -15.30 3.99 -1.06
N GLY A 27 -14.57 4.56 -2.03
CA GLY A 27 -14.72 5.95 -2.46
C GLY A 27 -13.90 6.95 -1.64
N PHE A 28 -12.89 6.49 -0.89
CA PHE A 28 -11.96 7.40 -0.23
C PHE A 28 -11.10 8.14 -1.26
N GLU A 29 -10.90 9.44 -1.02
CA GLU A 29 -10.01 10.27 -1.83
C GLU A 29 -8.55 9.80 -1.76
N LEU A 30 -7.82 9.95 -2.86
CA LEU A 30 -6.43 9.48 -2.99
C LEU A 30 -5.52 10.07 -1.89
N ASP A 31 -5.66 11.36 -1.58
CA ASP A 31 -4.86 12.03 -0.55
C ASP A 31 -5.07 11.41 0.85
N VAL A 32 -6.31 11.02 1.16
CA VAL A 32 -6.67 10.32 2.41
C VAL A 32 -6.03 8.94 2.44
N VAL A 33 -6.09 8.19 1.33
CA VAL A 33 -5.49 6.86 1.21
C VAL A 33 -3.98 6.91 1.42
N LEU A 34 -3.28 7.83 0.73
CA LEU A 34 -1.83 8.00 0.87
C LEU A 34 -1.44 8.36 2.31
N ARG A 35 -2.17 9.29 2.94
CA ARG A 35 -1.92 9.72 4.33
C ARG A 35 -2.13 8.60 5.34
N ILE A 36 -3.19 7.78 5.20
CA ILE A 36 -3.51 6.71 6.15
C ILE A 36 -2.56 5.53 6.02
N THR A 37 -2.29 5.09 4.78
CA THR A 37 -1.45 3.92 4.53
C THR A 37 0.06 4.22 4.63
N GLY A 38 0.42 5.50 4.50
CA GLY A 38 1.80 5.96 4.39
C GLY A 38 2.48 5.50 3.10
N LEU A 39 1.68 5.15 2.08
CA LEU A 39 2.16 4.83 0.74
C LEU A 39 2.30 6.13 -0.07
N THR A 40 3.11 6.07 -1.10
CA THR A 40 3.21 7.08 -2.14
C THR A 40 2.31 6.73 -3.32
N GLU A 41 2.02 7.71 -4.17
CA GLU A 41 1.30 7.45 -5.43
C GLU A 41 2.05 6.47 -6.33
N GLN A 42 3.40 6.51 -6.31
CA GLN A 42 4.22 5.57 -7.08
C GLN A 42 4.08 4.15 -6.55
N ASP A 43 4.03 3.95 -5.22
CA ASP A 43 3.77 2.61 -4.65
C ASP A 43 2.44 2.05 -5.15
N LEU A 44 1.39 2.89 -5.27
CA LEU A 44 0.11 2.42 -5.79
C LEU A 44 0.20 2.04 -7.28
N LYS A 45 0.93 2.80 -8.11
CA LYS A 45 1.15 2.52 -9.53
C LYS A 45 1.98 1.25 -9.75
N ASP A 46 3.06 1.09 -8.99
CA ASP A 46 3.95 -0.07 -9.07
C ASP A 46 3.22 -1.39 -8.77
N TYR A 47 2.17 -1.31 -7.95
CA TYR A 47 1.32 -2.44 -7.59
C TYR A 47 -0.01 -2.49 -8.38
N GLY A 48 -0.22 -1.60 -9.35
CA GLY A 48 -1.38 -1.60 -10.24
C GLY A 48 -2.71 -1.34 -9.53
N VAL A 49 -2.68 -0.60 -8.41
CA VAL A 49 -3.89 -0.19 -7.69
C VAL A 49 -4.61 0.94 -8.41
N ILE A 50 -3.85 1.84 -9.04
CA ILE A 50 -4.31 3.00 -9.82
C ILE A 50 -3.55 3.11 -11.13
#